data_AF-A0A812F4V3-F1
#
_entry.id   AF-A0A812F4V3-F1
#
_cell.length_a   1.000
_cell.length_b   1.000
_cell.length_c   1.000
_cell.angle_alpha   90.00
_cell.angle_beta   90.00
_cell.angle_gamma   90.00
#
_symmetry.space_group_name_H-M   'P 1'
#
loop_
_entity.id
_entity.type
_entity.pdbx_description
1 polymer ?
#
loop_
_entity_poly.entity_id
_entity_poly.type
_entity_poly.pdbx_seq_one_letter_code
_entity_poly.pdbx_strand_id
1 'polypeptide(L)'
;MVDLNRRVFGSFSFKDVYGETPPLSEIRHKLESEFDSAVGCLGEKNRTQLEFLLEEQTRIKRELDVRAGSMALPQDKLTVFTDIVSRYVGAIRAALEKTK
;
A
#
# COMPACT_ATOMS: atom_id res chain seq x y z
N MET A 1 -1.19 8.49 -18.56
CA MET A 1 -0.45 9.46 -17.70
C MET A 1 -0.59 8.97 -16.27
N VAL A 2 0.50 8.89 -15.52
CA VAL A 2 0.47 8.46 -14.12
C VAL A 2 -0.03 9.60 -13.28
N ASP A 3 -1.06 9.36 -12.46
CA ASP A 3 -1.43 10.32 -11.43
C ASP A 3 -0.48 10.20 -10.24
N LEU A 4 0.45 11.13 -10.12
CA LEU A 4 1.44 11.18 -9.04
C LEU A 4 0.80 11.56 -7.70
N ASN A 5 -0.34 12.25 -7.70
CA ASN A 5 -1.04 12.65 -6.47
C ASN A 5 -1.96 11.53 -5.96
N ARG A 6 -2.16 10.47 -6.73
CA ARG A 6 -2.95 9.32 -6.31
C ARG A 6 -2.29 8.64 -5.11
N ARG A 7 -3.12 8.33 -4.11
CA ARG A 7 -2.70 7.64 -2.89
C ARG A 7 -2.34 6.19 -3.19
N VAL A 8 -1.23 5.76 -2.63
CA VAL A 8 -0.70 4.39 -2.71
C VAL A 8 -1.08 3.65 -1.43
N PHE A 9 -0.73 4.23 -0.29
CA PHE A 9 -1.05 3.62 0.99
C PHE A 9 -1.10 4.69 2.07
N GLY A 10 -2.20 4.74 2.82
CA GLY A 10 -2.29 5.69 3.91
C GLY A 10 -2.21 7.15 3.44
N SER A 11 -1.30 7.92 4.03
CA SER A 11 -0.99 9.29 3.62
C SER A 11 -0.04 9.39 2.42
N PHE A 12 0.57 8.28 1.98
CA PHE A 12 1.54 8.28 0.89
C PHE A 12 0.92 8.25 -0.49
N SER A 13 1.48 9.06 -1.39
CA SER A 13 1.11 9.13 -2.79
C SER A 13 2.18 8.53 -3.70
N PHE A 14 1.84 8.29 -4.97
CA PHE A 14 2.81 7.82 -5.96
C PHE A 14 3.99 8.78 -6.14
N LYS A 15 3.79 10.08 -5.89
CA LYS A 15 4.88 11.07 -5.87
C LYS A 15 5.92 10.76 -4.81
N ASP A 16 5.50 10.27 -3.63
CA ASP A 16 6.42 9.92 -2.53
C ASP A 16 7.18 8.61 -2.81
N VAL A 17 6.54 7.70 -3.58
CA VAL A 17 7.15 6.45 -4.04
C VAL A 17 8.21 6.72 -5.11
N TYR A 18 7.91 7.57 -6.09
CA TYR A 18 8.79 7.84 -7.23
C TYR A 18 9.77 8.99 -7.02
N GLY A 19 9.45 9.91 -6.12
CA GLY A 19 10.28 11.07 -5.80
C GLY A 19 11.44 10.74 -4.86
N GLU A 20 12.39 11.65 -4.72
CA GLU A 20 13.52 11.50 -3.78
C GLU A 20 13.11 11.75 -2.33
N THR A 21 12.16 12.67 -2.10
CA THR A 21 11.66 13.03 -0.77
C THR A 21 10.27 12.44 -0.52
N PRO A 22 9.96 11.98 0.72
CA PRO A 22 10.86 11.84 1.88
C PRO A 22 11.89 10.69 1.74
N PRO A 23 12.97 10.66 2.54
CA PRO A 23 13.94 9.56 2.50
C PRO A 23 13.31 8.21 2.89
N LEU A 24 13.84 7.12 2.35
CA LEU A 24 13.29 5.77 2.52
C LEU A 24 13.13 5.36 4.00
N SER A 25 14.08 5.75 4.86
CA SER A 25 14.05 5.46 6.30
C SER A 25 12.81 6.06 6.99
N GLU A 26 12.48 7.30 6.65
CA GLU A 26 11.31 8.01 7.19
C GLU A 26 10.01 7.41 6.62
N ILE A 27 10.01 7.12 5.31
CA ILE A 27 8.91 6.45 4.63
C ILE A 27 8.60 5.11 5.30
N ARG A 28 9.61 4.27 5.56
CA ARG A 28 9.43 2.94 6.17
C ARG A 28 8.80 3.04 7.55
N HIS A 29 9.31 3.93 8.42
CA HIS A 29 8.76 4.08 9.77
C HIS A 29 7.30 4.51 9.77
N LYS A 30 6.97 5.49 8.93
CA LYS A 30 5.59 5.98 8.79
C LYS A 30 4.67 4.92 8.16
N LEU A 31 5.14 4.21 7.13
CA LEU A 31 4.38 3.12 6.50
C LEU A 31 4.05 2.00 7.47
N GLU A 32 5.01 1.54 8.29
CA GLU A 32 4.75 0.49 9.28
C GLU A 32 3.73 0.96 10.33
N SER A 33 3.85 2.21 10.80
CA SER A 33 2.87 2.77 11.73
C SER A 33 1.47 2.90 11.11
N GLU A 34 1.36 3.32 9.86
CA GLU A 34 0.09 3.38 9.15
C GLU A 34 -0.48 1.98 8.86
N PHE A 35 0.40 1.01 8.57
CA PHE A 35 0.03 -0.38 8.38
C PHE A 35 -0.58 -0.97 9.65
N ASP A 36 0.08 -0.80 10.80
CA ASP A 36 -0.43 -1.31 12.08
C ASP A 36 -1.79 -0.70 12.42
N SER A 37 -1.94 0.61 12.23
CA SER A 37 -3.23 1.28 12.42
C SER A 37 -4.29 0.77 11.45
N ALA A 38 -3.94 0.59 10.17
CA ALA A 38 -4.88 0.13 9.16
C ALA A 38 -5.35 -1.30 9.44
N VAL A 39 -4.44 -2.19 9.83
CA VAL A 39 -4.73 -3.57 10.23
C VAL A 39 -5.60 -3.61 11.48
N GLY A 40 -5.32 -2.77 12.48
CA GLY A 40 -6.16 -2.65 13.67
C GLY A 40 -7.60 -2.27 13.34
N CYS A 41 -7.80 -1.33 12.39
CA CYS A 41 -9.12 -0.93 11.93
C CYS A 41 -9.82 -1.97 11.04
N LEU A 42 -9.15 -3.02 10.54
CA LEU A 42 -9.81 -4.04 9.71
C LEU A 42 -10.89 -4.80 10.49
N GLY A 43 -10.70 -4.99 11.80
CA GLY A 43 -11.68 -5.67 12.66
C GLY A 43 -12.99 -4.91 12.83
N GLU A 44 -12.99 -3.60 12.62
CA GLU A 44 -14.19 -2.75 12.74
C GLU A 44 -14.94 -2.61 11.40
N LYS A 45 -14.35 -3.09 10.30
CA LYS A 45 -14.93 -2.97 8.96
C LYS A 45 -15.87 -4.11 8.66
N ASN A 46 -16.94 -3.81 7.92
CA ASN A 46 -17.84 -4.83 7.40
C ASN A 46 -17.27 -5.49 6.14
N ARG A 47 -17.85 -6.63 5.74
CA ARG A 47 -17.41 -7.40 4.58
C ARG A 47 -17.30 -6.57 3.30
N THR A 48 -18.31 -5.74 2.98
CA THR A 48 -18.31 -4.90 1.78
C THR A 48 -17.17 -3.88 1.77
N GLN A 49 -16.88 -3.27 2.93
CA GLN A 49 -15.75 -2.35 3.09
C GLN A 49 -14.41 -3.08 2.91
N LEU A 50 -14.29 -4.28 3.46
CA LEU A 50 -13.08 -5.10 3.31
C LEU A 50 -12.89 -5.56 1.85
N GLU A 51 -13.95 -5.96 1.14
CA GLU A 51 -13.91 -6.31 -0.28
C GLU A 51 -13.49 -5.11 -1.15
N PHE A 52 -14.03 -3.92 -0.87
CA PHE A 52 -13.64 -2.68 -1.56
C PHE A 52 -12.17 -2.33 -1.32
N LEU A 53 -11.70 -2.40 -0.08
CA LEU A 53 -10.30 -2.17 0.26
C LEU A 53 -9.37 -3.19 -0.41
N LEU A 54 -9.77 -4.46 -0.45
CA LEU A 54 -8.99 -5.50 -1.10
C LEU A 54 -8.80 -5.19 -2.60
N GLU A 55 -9.86 -4.75 -3.27
CA GLU A 55 -9.80 -4.40 -4.69
C GLU A 55 -8.89 -3.19 -4.94
N GLU A 56 -9.05 -2.11 -4.18
CA GLU A 56 -8.19 -0.93 -4.28
C GLU A 56 -6.71 -1.28 -4.08
N GLN A 57 -6.40 -1.98 -3.00
CA GLN A 57 -5.02 -2.31 -2.65
C GLN A 57 -4.40 -3.29 -3.66
N THR A 58 -5.19 -4.20 -4.22
CA THR A 58 -4.73 -5.10 -5.29
C THR A 58 -4.41 -4.32 -6.58
N ARG A 59 -5.21 -3.30 -6.93
CA ARG A 59 -4.93 -2.44 -8.09
C ARG A 59 -3.64 -1.65 -7.89
N ILE A 60 -3.46 -1.06 -6.71
CA ILE A 60 -2.25 -0.30 -6.37
C ILE A 60 -1.02 -1.20 -6.42
N LYS A 61 -1.09 -2.42 -5.85
CA LYS A 61 0.00 -3.40 -5.93
C LYS A 61 0.40 -3.67 -7.37
N ARG A 62 -0.56 -3.95 -8.27
CA ARG A 62 -0.26 -4.19 -9.68
C ARG A 62 0.41 -2.98 -10.33
N GLU A 63 -0.03 -1.77 -10.00
CA GLU A 63 0.59 -0.55 -10.52
C GLU A 63 2.02 -0.35 -10.03
N LEU A 64 2.33 -0.72 -8.78
CA LEU A 64 3.69 -0.74 -8.25
C LEU A 64 4.54 -1.82 -8.92
N ASP A 65 4.02 -3.04 -9.05
CA ASP A 65 4.73 -4.18 -9.67
C ASP A 65 5.10 -3.91 -11.12
N VAL A 66 4.19 -3.31 -11.90
CA VAL A 66 4.45 -2.90 -13.29
C VAL A 66 5.63 -1.91 -13.37
N ARG A 67 5.86 -1.14 -12.30
CA ARG A 67 6.88 -0.09 -12.25
C ARG A 67 8.15 -0.46 -11.50
N ALA A 68 8.11 -1.50 -10.69
CA ALA A 68 9.30 -2.18 -10.17
C ALA A 68 10.21 -2.68 -11.31
N GLY A 69 9.70 -2.87 -12.53
CA GLY A 69 10.51 -3.15 -13.71
C GLY A 69 11.18 -1.93 -14.37
N SER A 70 10.90 -0.70 -13.93
CA SER A 70 11.37 0.52 -14.60
C SER A 70 12.69 1.01 -13.99
N MET A 71 13.79 0.92 -14.75
CA MET A 71 15.14 1.34 -14.32
C MET A 71 15.26 2.82 -13.93
N ALA A 72 14.26 3.66 -14.25
CA ALA A 72 14.26 5.09 -13.96
C ALA A 72 13.68 5.45 -12.58
N LEU A 73 13.16 4.47 -11.82
CA LEU A 73 12.44 4.71 -10.58
C LEU A 73 13.19 4.18 -9.34
N PRO A 74 12.92 4.72 -8.13
CA PRO A 74 13.59 4.30 -6.90
C PRO A 74 13.14 2.88 -6.49
N GLN A 75 13.93 1.88 -6.87
CA GLN A 75 13.61 0.46 -6.69
C GLN A 75 13.49 0.04 -5.23
N ASP A 76 14.28 0.64 -4.34
CA ASP A 76 14.22 0.37 -2.90
C ASP A 76 12.88 0.82 -2.30
N LYS A 77 12.39 2.00 -2.71
CA LYS A 77 11.07 2.51 -2.27
C LYS A 77 9.97 1.62 -2.82
N LEU A 78 10.00 1.34 -4.12
CA LEU A 78 9.03 0.47 -4.77
C LEU A 78 8.91 -0.88 -4.07
N THR A 79 10.05 -1.49 -3.71
CA THR A 79 10.08 -2.76 -2.99
C THR A 79 9.41 -2.65 -1.61
N VAL A 80 9.71 -1.59 -0.84
CA VAL A 80 9.08 -1.38 0.48
C VAL A 80 7.58 -1.14 0.37
N PHE A 81 7.13 -0.32 -0.58
CA PHE A 81 5.69 -0.10 -0.79
C PHE A 81 4.98 -1.37 -1.26
N THR A 82 5.56 -2.12 -2.20
CA THR A 82 5.01 -3.40 -2.66
C THR A 82 4.92 -4.41 -1.52
N ASP A 83 5.92 -4.49 -0.64
CA ASP A 83 5.89 -5.37 0.54
C ASP A 83 4.75 -5.01 1.49
N ILE A 84 4.64 -3.73 1.89
CA ILE A 84 3.57 -3.25 2.79
C ILE A 84 2.18 -3.50 2.19
N VAL A 85 1.97 -3.13 0.92
CA VAL A 85 0.68 -3.35 0.26
C VAL A 85 0.38 -4.84 0.16
N SER A 86 1.38 -5.69 -0.11
CA SER A 86 1.21 -7.15 -0.15
C SER A 86 0.81 -7.72 1.21
N ARG A 87 1.49 -7.29 2.29
CA ARG A 87 1.15 -7.67 3.67
C ARG A 87 -0.27 -7.23 4.01
N TYR A 88 -0.67 -6.02 3.61
CA TYR A 88 -1.99 -5.48 3.92
C TYR A 88 -3.11 -6.19 3.16
N VAL A 89 -2.90 -6.50 1.88
CA VAL A 89 -3.81 -7.37 1.10
C VAL A 89 -4.00 -8.72 1.79
N GLY A 90 -2.93 -9.32 2.32
CA GLY A 90 -3.00 -10.53 3.13
C GLY A 90 -3.82 -10.36 4.41
N ALA A 91 -3.61 -9.26 5.13
CA ALA A 91 -4.37 -8.94 6.34
C ALA A 91 -5.87 -8.72 6.07
N ILE A 92 -6.22 -8.02 4.99
CA ILE A 92 -7.62 -7.82 4.57
C ILE A 92 -8.29 -9.16 4.23
N ARG A 93 -7.59 -10.05 3.51
CA ARG A 93 -8.11 -11.40 3.19
C ARG A 93 -8.36 -12.21 4.46
N ALA A 94 -7.40 -12.21 5.38
CA ALA A 94 -7.55 -12.88 6.66
C ALA A 94 -8.71 -12.28 7.50
N ALA A 95 -8.93 -10.96 7.44
CA ALA A 95 -10.08 -10.32 8.07
C ALA A 95 -11.39 -10.77 7.41
N LEU A 96 -11.47 -10.79 6.07
CA LEU A 96 -12.64 -11.27 5.32
C LEU A 96 -13.02 -12.71 5.65
N GLU A 97 -12.03 -13.59 5.81
CA GLU A 97 -12.25 -14.99 6.21
C GLU A 97 -12.81 -15.11 7.63
N LYS A 98 -12.50 -14.17 8.53
CA LYS A 98 -13.02 -14.11 9.90
C LYS A 98 -14.42 -13.49 9.98
N THR A 99 -14.80 -12.64 9.01
CA THR A 99 -16.13 -12.00 8.93
C THR A 99 -17.18 -12.91 8.25
N LYS A 100 -16.98 -14.23 8.27
CA LYS A 100 -17.83 -15.24 7.60
C LYS A 100 -18.93 -15.75 8.54
#